data_AF-A0A397SW38-F1
#
_entry.id   AF-A0A397SW38-F1
#
_cell.length_a   1.000
_cell.length_b   1.000
_cell.length_c   1.000
_cell.angle_alpha   90.00
_cell.angle_beta   90.00
_cell.angle_gamma   90.00
#
_symmetry.space_group_name_H-M   'P 1'
#
loop_
_entity.id
_entity.type
_entity.pdbx_description
1 polymer ?
#
loop_
_entity_poly.entity_id
_entity_poly.type
_entity_poly.pdbx_seq_one_letter_code
_entity_poly.pdbx_strand_id
1 'polypeptide(L)'
;MEELFLLPNKNPNISMESFAPQFSILNHTNTKLFLSHSGSGSVYESLYTGTPILALPITFDQPVTAEKLELNLLELANRLVLLNINFVSVRGRISFDKAE
;
A
#
# COMPACT_ATOMS: atom_id res chain seq x y z
N MET A 1 -6.48 25.67 -14.55
CA MET A 1 -5.58 25.36 -13.41
C MET A 1 -5.68 23.90 -12.98
N GLU A 2 -6.80 23.20 -13.20
CA GLU A 2 -6.95 21.77 -12.85
C GLU A 2 -6.26 20.79 -13.83
N GLU A 3 -6.10 21.14 -15.11
CA GLU A 3 -5.49 20.23 -16.10
C GLU A 3 -3.99 19.97 -15.88
N LEU A 4 -3.29 20.77 -15.07
CA LEU A 4 -1.85 20.61 -14.87
C LEU A 4 -1.50 19.30 -14.14
N PHE A 5 -2.40 18.78 -13.32
CA PHE A 5 -2.25 17.49 -12.63
C PHE A 5 -2.43 16.29 -13.56
N LEU A 6 -3.14 16.46 -14.67
CA LEU A 6 -3.43 15.41 -15.63
C LEU A 6 -2.33 15.26 -16.69
N LEU A 7 -1.42 16.24 -16.79
CA LEU A 7 -0.32 16.18 -17.73
C LEU A 7 0.85 15.40 -17.12
N PRO A 8 1.28 14.29 -17.73
CA PRO A 8 2.40 13.51 -17.23
C PRO A 8 3.65 14.38 -17.06
N ASN A 9 4.28 14.25 -15.90
CA ASN A 9 5.63 14.76 -15.61
C ASN A 9 5.79 16.29 -15.66
N LYS A 10 4.72 17.07 -15.43
CA LYS A 10 4.83 18.54 -15.29
C LYS A 10 5.24 19.02 -13.90
N ASN A 11 5.03 18.21 -12.87
CA ASN A 11 5.45 18.52 -11.50
C ASN A 11 6.73 17.72 -11.20
N PRO A 12 7.84 18.36 -10.76
CA PRO A 12 9.08 17.64 -10.46
C PRO A 12 8.96 16.62 -9.31
N ASN A 13 7.88 16.69 -8.53
CA ASN A 13 7.59 15.76 -7.43
C ASN A 13 6.65 14.61 -7.82
N ILE A 14 6.12 14.60 -9.05
CA ILE A 14 5.18 13.58 -9.53
C ILE A 14 5.71 13.04 -10.85
N SER A 15 6.14 11.77 -10.85
CA SER A 15 6.43 11.02 -12.07
C SER A 15 5.26 10.09 -12.37
N MET A 16 4.75 10.15 -13.59
CA MET A 16 3.81 9.18 -14.14
C MET A 16 4.53 8.37 -15.19
N GLU A 17 4.70 7.08 -14.91
CA GLU A 17 5.36 6.14 -15.80
C GLU A 17 4.37 5.07 -16.26
N SER A 18 4.41 4.71 -17.54
CA SER A 18 3.64 3.56 -18.05
C SER A 18 4.18 2.24 -17.51
N PHE A 19 5.46 2.21 -17.15
CA PHE A 19 6.13 1.09 -16.51
C PHE A 19 7.22 1.63 -15.59
N ALA A 20 7.24 1.12 -14.35
CA ALA A 20 8.26 1.45 -13.38
C ALA A 20 8.83 0.16 -12.77
N PRO A 21 10.12 0.11 -12.42
CA PRO A 21 10.71 -1.02 -11.73
C PRO A 21 10.24 -1.08 -10.26
N GLN A 22 8.99 -1.51 -10.04
CA GLN A 22 8.27 -1.44 -8.77
C GLN A 22 9.10 -1.98 -7.60
N PHE A 23 9.61 -3.21 -7.71
CA PHE A 23 10.42 -3.82 -6.67
C PHE A 23 11.63 -2.97 -6.27
N SER A 24 12.37 -2.41 -7.24
CA SER A 24 13.52 -1.55 -6.98
C SER A 24 13.12 -0.25 -6.28
N ILE A 25 11.96 0.32 -6.64
CA ILE A 25 11.41 1.50 -5.97
C ILE A 25 11.02 1.14 -4.54
N LEU A 26 10.29 0.05 -4.33
CA LEU A 26 9.88 -0.39 -2.98
C LEU A 26 11.08 -0.70 -2.08
N ASN A 27 12.14 -1.28 -2.64
CA ASN A 27 13.37 -1.60 -1.92
C ASN A 27 14.30 -0.39 -1.69
N HIS A 28 13.95 0.79 -2.20
CA HIS A 28 14.76 1.98 -2.03
C HIS A 28 14.52 2.62 -0.65
N THR A 29 15.59 3.07 0.02
CA THR A 29 15.52 3.62 1.40
C THR A 29 14.63 4.86 1.54
N ASN A 30 14.41 5.59 0.45
CA ASN A 30 13.55 6.78 0.42
C ASN A 30 12.06 6.45 0.22
N THR A 31 11.70 5.20 -0.09
CA THR A 31 10.31 4.81 -0.24
C THR A 31 9.70 4.57 1.13
N LYS A 32 8.75 5.44 1.52
CA LYS A 32 8.16 5.44 2.87
C LYS A 32 6.75 4.86 2.93
N LEU A 33 6.03 4.86 1.80
CA LEU A 33 4.66 4.40 1.72
C LEU A 33 4.38 3.92 0.30
N PHE A 34 3.70 2.79 0.19
CA PHE A 34 3.19 2.25 -1.06
C PHE A 34 1.67 2.32 -1.10
N LEU A 35 1.13 3.20 -1.95
CA LEU A 35 -0.29 3.21 -2.26
C LEU A 35 -0.57 2.14 -3.31
N SER A 36 -1.35 1.13 -2.99
CA SER A 36 -1.51 -0.04 -3.86
C SER A 36 -2.95 -0.46 -4.01
N HIS A 37 -3.30 -0.85 -5.24
CA HIS A 37 -4.54 -1.57 -5.54
C HIS A 37 -4.61 -2.96 -4.90
N SER A 38 -3.59 -3.38 -4.14
CA SER A 38 -3.58 -4.65 -3.38
C SER A 38 -3.66 -5.89 -4.25
N GLY A 39 -3.13 -5.85 -5.47
CA GLY A 39 -2.87 -7.07 -6.22
C GLY A 39 -1.87 -7.96 -5.49
N SER A 40 -2.05 -9.28 -5.57
CA SER A 40 -1.26 -10.27 -4.82
C SER A 40 0.26 -10.03 -4.92
N GLY A 41 0.79 -9.83 -6.14
CA GLY A 41 2.22 -9.57 -6.34
C GLY A 41 2.71 -8.27 -5.68
N SER A 42 1.91 -7.21 -5.73
CA SER A 42 2.24 -5.92 -5.10
C SER A 42 2.29 -6.04 -3.57
N VAL A 43 1.36 -6.79 -2.99
CA VAL A 43 1.37 -7.07 -1.55
C VAL A 43 2.62 -7.86 -1.16
N TYR A 44 2.99 -8.89 -1.93
CA TYR A 44 4.20 -9.67 -1.68
C TYR A 44 5.47 -8.82 -1.74
N GLU A 45 5.63 -7.98 -2.76
CA GLU A 45 6.79 -7.10 -2.87
C GLU A 45 6.88 -6.14 -1.69
N SER A 46 5.76 -5.52 -1.31
CA SER A 46 5.72 -4.59 -0.17
C SER A 46 6.10 -5.27 1.15
N LEU A 47 5.58 -6.48 1.39
CA LEU A 47 5.93 -7.27 2.58
C LEU A 47 7.40 -7.67 2.57
N TYR A 48 7.93 -8.06 1.41
CA TYR A 48 9.33 -8.47 1.25
C TYR A 48 10.30 -7.32 1.49
N THR A 49 10.01 -6.14 0.95
CA THR A 49 10.86 -4.95 1.12
C THR A 49 10.61 -4.24 2.46
N GLY A 50 9.61 -4.67 3.23
CA GLY A 50 9.21 -4.01 4.49
C GLY A 50 8.63 -2.61 4.27
N THR A 51 8.15 -2.31 3.07
CA THR A 51 7.54 -1.01 2.76
C THR A 51 6.12 -0.97 3.32
N PRO A 52 5.74 0.04 4.10
CA PRO A 52 4.36 0.22 4.54
C PRO A 52 3.41 0.35 3.35
N ILE A 53 2.28 -0.38 3.39
CA ILE A 53 1.29 -0.40 2.30
C ILE A 53 -0.03 0.23 2.76
N LEU A 54 -0.58 1.12 1.94
CA LEU A 54 -1.95 1.60 2.02
C LEU A 54 -2.77 0.92 0.92
N ALA A 55 -3.62 -0.01 1.32
CA ALA A 55 -4.44 -0.81 0.44
C ALA A 55 -5.69 -0.06 -0.05
N LEU A 56 -5.81 0.16 -1.35
CA LEU A 56 -6.96 0.74 -2.05
C LEU A 56 -7.47 -0.22 -3.14
N PRO A 57 -8.08 -1.36 -2.77
CA PRO A 57 -8.55 -2.34 -3.74
C PRO A 57 -9.65 -1.75 -4.64
N ILE A 58 -9.59 -2.05 -5.94
CA ILE A 58 -10.49 -1.50 -6.95
C ILE A 58 -11.42 -2.58 -7.50
N THR A 59 -10.89 -3.74 -7.92
CA THR A 59 -11.69 -4.77 -8.61
C THR A 59 -11.19 -6.21 -8.33
N PHE A 60 -11.99 -7.20 -8.77
CA PHE A 60 -11.64 -8.64 -8.78
C PHE A 60 -11.18 -9.19 -7.42
N ASP A 61 -9.98 -9.76 -7.36
CA ASP A 61 -9.38 -10.43 -6.21
C ASP A 61 -8.70 -9.47 -5.22
N GLN A 62 -8.60 -8.19 -5.59
CA GLN A 62 -7.93 -7.17 -4.80
C GLN A 62 -8.56 -6.96 -3.42
N PRO A 63 -9.91 -6.88 -3.25
CA PRO A 63 -10.51 -6.71 -1.93
C PRO A 63 -10.23 -7.89 -1.00
N VAL A 64 -10.27 -9.11 -1.53
CA VAL A 64 -9.97 -10.34 -0.77
C VAL A 64 -8.49 -10.36 -0.36
N THR A 65 -7.61 -9.91 -1.25
CA THR A 65 -6.17 -9.81 -0.95
C THR A 65 -5.89 -8.76 0.13
N ALA A 66 -6.54 -7.60 0.05
CA ALA A 66 -6.46 -6.55 1.07
C ALA A 66 -6.99 -7.03 2.44
N GLU A 67 -8.11 -7.74 2.46
CA GLU A 67 -8.68 -8.33 3.68
C GLU A 67 -7.73 -9.35 4.32
N LYS A 68 -7.18 -10.29 3.51
CA LYS A 68 -6.20 -11.26 4.00
C LYS A 68 -4.95 -10.59 4.55
N LEU A 69 -4.46 -9.53 3.89
CA LEU A 69 -3.35 -8.74 4.38
C LEU A 69 -3.65 -8.14 5.76
N GLU A 70 -4.82 -7.51 5.95
CA GLU A 70 -5.23 -6.94 7.23
C GLU A 70 -5.32 -8.01 8.33
N LEU A 71 -5.97 -9.15 8.05
CA LEU A 71 -6.13 -10.25 9.01
C LEU A 71 -4.80 -10.85 9.43
N ASN A 72 -3.92 -11.16 8.47
CA ASN A 72 -2.61 -11.75 8.75
C ASN A 72 -1.73 -10.82 9.60
N LEU A 73 -1.78 -9.51 9.35
CA LEU A 73 -1.04 -8.52 10.14
C LEU A 73 -1.59 -8.42 11.56
N LEU A 74 -2.91 -8.50 11.75
CA LEU A 74 -3.54 -8.51 13.06
C LEU A 74 -3.18 -9.76 13.86
N GLU A 75 -3.19 -10.93 13.23
CA GLU A 75 -2.76 -12.18 13.86
C GLU A 75 -1.30 -12.14 14.29
N LEU A 76 -0.42 -11.63 13.42
CA LEU A 76 0.99 -11.44 13.74
C LEU A 76 1.16 -10.47 14.92
N ALA A 77 0.47 -9.32 14.89
CA ALA A 77 0.48 -8.34 15.97
C ALA A 77 0.09 -8.98 17.31
N ASN A 78 -1.00 -9.75 17.34
CA ASN A 78 -1.44 -10.48 18.54
C ASN A 78 -0.37 -11.45 19.05
N ARG A 79 0.32 -12.17 18.14
CA ARG A 79 1.42 -13.08 18.52
C ARG A 79 2.63 -12.33 19.07
N LEU A 80 2.96 -11.15 18.56
CA LEU A 80 4.08 -10.35 19.05
C LEU A 80 3.83 -9.79 20.47
N VAL A 81 2.58 -9.40 20.80
CA VAL A 81 2.19 -9.03 22.17
C VAL A 81 2.48 -10.16 23.15
N LEU A 82 2.12 -11.40 22.79
CA LEU A 82 2.35 -12.58 23.64
C LEU A 82 3.84 -12.85 23.89
N LEU A 83 4.71 -12.40 22.99
CA LEU A 83 6.17 -12.55 23.10
C LEU A 83 6.85 -11.36 23.78
N ASN A 84 6.08 -10.38 24.28
CA ASN A 84 6.60 -9.13 24.85
C ASN A 84 7.51 -8.36 23.87
N ILE A 85 7.18 -8.42 22.57
CA ILE A 85 7.88 -7.68 21.52
C ILE A 85 7.09 -6.41 21.22
N ASN A 86 7.74 -5.26 21.37
CA ASN A 86 7.13 -3.97 21.03
C ASN A 86 6.98 -3.83 19.52
N PHE A 87 5.79 -3.47 19.06
CA PHE A 87 5.52 -3.08 17.68
C PHE A 87 4.64 -1.83 17.64
N VAL A 88 4.75 -1.05 16.56
CA VAL A 88 3.88 0.09 16.29
C VAL A 88 2.89 -0.33 15.22
N SER A 89 1.59 -0.28 15.52
CA SER A 89 0.52 -0.52 14.56
C SER A 89 -0.32 0.75 14.41
N VAL A 90 -0.52 1.19 13.17
CA VAL A 90 -1.43 2.28 12.83
C VAL A 90 -2.55 1.68 12.00
N ARG A 91 -3.74 1.59 12.58
CA ARG A 91 -4.96 1.11 11.91
C ARG A 91 -5.85 2.29 11.58
N GLY A 92 -6.11 2.52 10.30
CA GLY A 92 -7.08 3.49 9.82
C GLY A 92 -7.87 2.88 8.67
N ARG A 93 -9.20 2.86 8.79
CA ARG A 93 -10.10 2.47 7.69
C ARG A 93 -10.80 3.74 7.22
N ILE A 94 -10.54 4.14 5.98
CA ILE A 94 -11.30 5.21 5.33
C ILE A 94 -12.44 4.51 4.58
N SER A 95 -13.66 4.69 5.06
CA SER A 95 -14.86 4.24 4.34
C SER A 95 -15.33 5.39 3.47
N PHE A 96 -15.41 5.16 2.16
CA PHE A 96 -16.11 6.07 1.26
C PHE A 96 -17.56 5.61 1.20
N ASP A 97 -18.50 6.46 1.61
CA ASP A 97 -19.91 6.21 1.33
C ASP A 97 -20.10 6.23 -0.19
N LYS A 98 -20.93 5.30 -0.69
CA LYS A 98 -21.32 5.28 -2.09
C LYS A 98 -21.94 6.64 -2.42
N ALA A 99 -21.33 7.40 -3.32
CA ALA A 99 -22.03 8.49 -3.96
C ALA A 99 -23.21 7.88 -4.73
N GLU A 100 -24.43 8.28 -4.37
CA GLU A 100 -25.67 7.94 -5.07
C GLU A 100 -25.61 8.37 -6.54
#